data_AF-A0A6M1SL41-F1
#
_entry.id   AF-A0A6M1SL41-F1
#
_cell.length_a   1.000
_cell.length_b   1.000
_cell.length_c   1.000
_cell.angle_alpha   90.00
_cell.angle_beta   90.00
_cell.angle_gamma   90.00
#
_symmetry.space_group_name_H-M   'P 1'
#
loop_
_entity.id
_entity.type
_entity.pdbx_description
1 polymer ?
#
loop_
_entity_poly.entity_id
_entity_poly.type
_entity_poly.pdbx_seq_one_letter_code
_entity_poly.pdbx_strand_id
1 'polypeptide(L)'
;EQFIEDVRAGRGERLSGDSEVFSGLVWSGEQALALGLVDELASLEQVARARIGEAEWENYTPRLDPFERLTRRFTQAAAEVLGVESARSPLRFQAP
;
A
#
# COMPACT_ATOMS: atom_id res chain seq x y z
N GLU A 1 6.55 7.65 -24.90
CA GLU A 1 7.06 8.89 -24.26
C GLU A 1 5.98 9.68 -23.51
N GLN A 2 4.69 9.31 -23.62
CA GLN A 2 3.55 9.96 -22.92
C GLN A 2 3.79 10.25 -21.42
N PHE A 3 4.32 9.29 -20.67
CA PHE A 3 4.58 9.46 -19.23
C PHE A 3 5.54 10.63 -18.93
N ILE A 4 6.64 10.73 -19.69
CA ILE A 4 7.65 11.76 -19.46
C ILE A 4 7.08 13.14 -19.80
N GLU A 5 6.35 13.26 -20.90
CA GLU A 5 5.70 14.50 -21.32
C GLU A 5 4.67 14.97 -20.27
N ASP A 6 3.83 14.07 -19.78
CA ASP A 6 2.82 14.37 -18.75
C ASP A 6 3.48 14.86 -17.44
N VAL A 7 4.56 14.21 -17.01
CA VAL A 7 5.30 14.62 -15.80
C VAL A 7 5.93 16.00 -16.00
N ARG A 8 6.57 16.25 -17.15
CA ARG A 8 7.15 17.57 -17.46
C ARG A 8 6.08 18.65 -17.50
N ALA A 9 4.94 18.39 -18.13
CA ALA A 9 3.82 19.32 -18.20
C ALA A 9 3.20 19.59 -16.82
N GLY A 10 3.03 18.55 -16.00
CA GLY A 10 2.41 18.67 -14.67
C GLY A 10 3.30 19.36 -13.64
N ARG A 11 4.61 19.09 -13.65
CA ARG A 11 5.56 19.68 -12.68
C ARG A 11 6.12 21.03 -13.14
N GLY A 12 6.26 21.23 -14.46
CA GLY A 12 6.78 22.47 -15.05
C GLY A 12 8.17 22.83 -14.50
N GLU A 13 8.36 24.12 -14.20
CA GLU A 13 9.62 24.69 -13.69
C GLU A 13 10.07 24.12 -12.33
N ARG A 14 9.20 23.41 -11.60
CA ARG A 14 9.60 22.75 -10.35
C ARG A 14 10.47 21.54 -10.60
N LEU A 15 10.24 20.84 -11.72
CA LEU A 15 10.97 19.61 -12.01
C LEU A 15 12.43 19.92 -12.30
N SER A 16 13.34 19.17 -11.70
CA SER A 16 14.75 19.31 -12.05
C SER A 16 14.97 18.97 -13.53
N GLY A 17 15.88 19.69 -14.18
CA GLY A 17 16.30 19.42 -15.55
C GLY A 17 17.19 18.18 -15.69
N ASP A 18 17.35 17.40 -14.63
CA ASP A 18 18.25 16.25 -14.58
C ASP A 18 17.70 15.07 -15.41
N SER A 19 18.55 14.50 -16.27
CA SER A 19 18.20 13.32 -17.06
C SER A 19 17.97 12.08 -16.20
N GLU A 20 18.55 12.02 -15.00
CA GLU A 20 18.40 10.87 -14.11
C GLU A 20 16.97 10.69 -13.58
N VAL A 21 16.16 11.75 -13.56
CA VAL A 21 14.75 11.70 -13.13
C VAL A 21 13.96 10.63 -13.89
N PHE A 22 14.28 10.40 -15.16
CA PHE A 22 13.59 9.45 -16.04
C PHE A 22 14.41 8.18 -16.34
N SER A 23 15.43 7.89 -15.52
CA SER A 23 16.29 6.71 -15.66
C SER A 23 15.61 5.39 -15.25
N GLY A 24 14.48 5.47 -14.54
CA GLY A 24 13.84 4.31 -13.90
C GLY A 24 14.33 4.02 -12.48
N LEU A 25 15.25 4.84 -11.94
CA LEU A 25 15.62 4.81 -10.53
C LEU A 25 14.45 5.19 -9.63
N VAL A 26 14.47 4.67 -8.40
CA VAL A 26 13.49 4.98 -7.36
C VAL A 26 14.08 6.02 -6.40
N TRP A 27 13.25 6.98 -6.00
CA TRP A 27 13.64 8.09 -5.13
C TRP A 27 12.94 7.97 -3.77
N SER A 28 13.65 8.31 -2.70
CA SER A 28 13.00 8.59 -1.41
C SER A 28 12.14 9.85 -1.53
N GLY A 29 11.22 10.06 -0.57
CA GLY A 29 10.42 11.30 -0.54
C GLY A 29 11.29 12.56 -0.51
N GLU A 30 12.37 12.56 0.28
CA GLU A 30 13.29 13.69 0.41
C GLU A 30 14.02 13.98 -0.91
N GLN A 31 14.48 12.94 -1.60
CA GLN A 31 15.09 13.07 -2.92
C GLN A 31 14.09 13.57 -3.95
N ALA A 32 12.87 13.02 -3.95
CA ALA A 32 11.80 13.44 -4.84
C ALA A 32 11.43 14.91 -4.64
N LEU A 33 11.45 15.40 -3.40
CA LEU A 33 11.20 16.81 -3.10
C LEU A 33 12.30 17.69 -3.70
N ALA A 34 13.57 17.32 -3.53
CA ALA A 34 14.70 18.04 -4.09
C ALA A 34 14.72 18.06 -5.64
N LEU A 35 14.29 16.97 -6.27
CA LEU A 35 14.12 16.85 -7.72
C LEU A 35 12.84 17.52 -8.23
N GLY A 36 11.99 18.02 -7.33
CA GLY A 36 10.72 18.65 -7.66
C GLY A 36 9.68 17.69 -8.22
N LEU A 37 9.80 16.39 -7.94
CA LEU A 37 8.82 15.35 -8.27
C LEU A 37 7.59 15.41 -7.36
N VAL A 38 7.75 15.86 -6.11
CA VAL A 38 6.67 16.09 -5.15
C VAL A 38 6.73 17.52 -4.62
N ASP A 39 5.64 17.99 -4.02
CA ASP A 39 5.55 19.36 -3.49
C ASP A 39 5.91 19.46 -2.00
N GLU A 40 5.65 18.40 -1.23
CA GLU A 40 5.89 18.38 0.21
C GLU A 40 6.02 16.96 0.76
N LEU A 41 6.49 16.85 2.00
CA LEU A 41 6.49 15.62 2.78
C LEU A 41 5.50 15.77 3.93
N ALA A 42 4.50 14.89 3.98
CA ALA A 42 3.47 14.92 5.00
C ALA A 42 2.93 13.52 5.27
N SER A 43 2.45 13.30 6.49
CA SER A 43 1.63 12.16 6.84
C SER A 43 0.22 12.32 6.28
N LEU A 44 -0.49 11.20 6.16
CA LEU A 44 -1.86 11.20 5.70
C LEU A 44 -2.78 12.02 6.61
N GLU A 45 -2.58 11.98 7.93
CA GLU A 45 -3.35 12.81 8.88
C GLU A 45 -3.07 14.30 8.71
N GLN A 46 -1.81 14.68 8.43
CA GLN A 46 -1.43 16.07 8.18
C GLN A 46 -2.15 16.60 6.92
N VAL A 47 -2.12 15.85 5.82
CA VAL A 47 -2.81 16.22 4.58
C VAL A 47 -4.32 16.28 4.78
N ALA A 48 -4.91 15.28 5.45
CA ALA A 48 -6.34 15.23 5.72
C ALA A 48 -6.81 16.45 6.52
N ARG A 49 -6.07 16.83 7.56
CA ARG A 49 -6.38 18.03 8.35
C ARG A 49 -6.22 19.32 7.55
N ALA A 50 -5.18 19.43 6.72
CA ALA A 50 -4.93 20.63 5.94
C ALA A 50 -5.95 20.85 4.81
N ARG A 51 -6.45 19.75 4.21
CA ARG A 51 -7.32 19.81 3.02
C ARG A 51 -8.81 19.65 3.34
N ILE A 52 -9.16 18.86 4.35
CA ILE A 52 -10.53 18.39 4.62
C ILE A 52 -10.98 18.77 6.04
N GLY A 53 -10.04 18.97 6.98
CA GLY A 53 -10.34 19.32 8.37
C GLY A 53 -10.56 18.09 9.24
N GLU A 54 -11.77 17.91 9.76
CA GLU A 54 -12.15 16.69 10.50
C GLU A 54 -12.47 15.56 9.52
N ALA A 55 -11.46 14.76 9.20
CA ALA A 55 -11.63 13.63 8.29
C ALA A 55 -12.30 12.43 8.97
N GLU A 56 -13.42 11.96 8.41
CA GLU A 56 -14.00 10.67 8.73
C GLU A 56 -13.28 9.57 7.92
N TRP A 57 -12.74 8.56 8.62
CA TRP A 57 -11.98 7.47 8.00
C TRP A 57 -12.90 6.29 7.69
N GLU A 58 -13.05 5.95 6.40
CA GLU A 58 -13.68 4.70 5.98
C GLU A 58 -12.60 3.63 5.75
N ASN A 59 -12.69 2.50 6.45
CA ASN A 59 -11.74 1.41 6.32
C ASN A 59 -12.29 0.31 5.39
N TYR A 60 -11.76 0.25 4.18
CA TYR A 60 -12.13 -0.73 3.16
C TYR A 60 -11.41 -2.09 3.28
N THR A 61 -10.56 -2.30 4.29
CA THR A 61 -9.92 -3.61 4.51
C THR A 61 -10.99 -4.68 4.71
N PRO A 62 -11.05 -5.71 3.84
CA PRO A 62 -12.02 -6.78 4.00
C PRO A 62 -11.82 -7.46 5.35
N ARG A 63 -12.83 -7.44 6.21
CA ARG A 63 -12.78 -8.20 7.47
C ARG A 63 -13.02 -9.67 7.14
N LEU A 64 -12.16 -10.55 7.65
CA LEU A 64 -12.46 -11.98 7.67
C LEU A 64 -13.80 -12.18 8.40
N ASP A 65 -14.70 -12.95 7.79
CA ASP A 65 -16.01 -13.24 8.38
C ASP A 65 -15.80 -13.95 9.73
N PRO A 66 -16.42 -13.48 10.83
CA PRO A 66 -16.41 -14.20 12.10
C PRO A 66 -16.80 -15.68 11.98
N PHE A 67 -17.74 -16.00 11.08
CA PHE A 67 -18.17 -17.37 10.82
C PHE A 67 -17.06 -18.18 10.15
N GLU A 68 -16.35 -17.61 9.19
CA GLU A 68 -15.22 -18.29 8.55
C GLU A 68 -14.11 -18.61 9.55
N ARG A 69 -13.84 -17.71 10.51
CA ARG A 69 -12.90 -18.00 11.61
C ARG A 69 -13.37 -19.16 12.49
N LEU A 70 -14.67 -19.27 12.73
CA LEU A 70 -15.26 -20.37 13.50
C LEU A 70 -15.19 -21.68 12.73
N THR A 71 -15.62 -21.69 11.47
CA THR A 71 -15.63 -22.87 10.61
C THR A 71 -14.22 -23.42 10.41
N ARG A 72 -13.20 -22.55 10.21
CA ARG A 72 -11.80 -23.01 10.12
C ARG A 72 -11.34 -23.75 11.37
N ARG A 73 -11.66 -23.25 12.57
CA ARG A 73 -11.32 -23.92 13.84
C ARG A 73 -12.07 -25.24 14.00
N PHE A 74 -13.36 -25.25 13.66
CA PHE A 74 -14.18 -26.45 13.72
C PHE A 74 -13.67 -27.53 12.74
N THR A 75 -13.36 -27.17 11.50
CA THR A 75 -12.81 -28.09 10.50
C THR A 75 -11.44 -28.60 10.91
N GLN A 76 -10.58 -27.79 11.53
CA GLN A 76 -9.31 -28.23 12.09
C GLN A 76 -9.50 -29.27 13.20
N ALA A 77 -10.41 -29.01 14.15
CA ALA A 77 -10.71 -29.95 15.24
C ALA A 77 -11.34 -31.25 14.72
N ALA A 78 -12.25 -31.17 13.74
CA ALA A 78 -12.85 -32.33 13.11
C ALA A 78 -11.81 -33.18 12.35
N ALA A 79 -10.87 -32.54 11.64
CA ALA A 79 -9.79 -33.24 10.96
C ALA A 79 -8.85 -33.98 11.94
N GLU A 80 -8.54 -33.37 13.08
CA GLU A 80 -7.75 -33.99 14.15
C GLU A 80 -8.45 -35.22 14.74
N VAL A 81 -9.75 -35.13 15.06
CA VAL A 81 -10.54 -36.25 15.60
C VAL A 81 -10.71 -37.38 14.58
N LEU A 82 -10.86 -37.04 13.30
CA LEU A 82 -11.02 -38.01 12.21
C LEU A 82 -9.68 -38.58 11.71
N GLY A 83 -8.54 -38.17 12.29
CA GLY A 83 -7.21 -38.66 11.90
C GLY A 83 -6.81 -38.28 10.47
N VAL A 84 -7.41 -37.24 9.91
CA VAL A 84 -7.08 -36.76 8.58
C VAL A 84 -5.82 -35.89 8.71
N GLU A 85 -4.65 -36.48 8.47
CA GLU A 85 -3.41 -35.72 8.38
C GLU A 85 -3.49 -34.74 7.20
N SER A 86 -3.85 -33.48 7.50
CA SER A 86 -3.73 -32.41 6.52
C SER A 86 -2.25 -32.26 6.17
N ALA A 87 -1.90 -32.46 4.90
CA ALA A 87 -0.54 -32.23 4.41
C ALA A 87 -0.06 -30.87 4.91
N ARG A 88 1.03 -30.88 5.70
CA ARG A 88 1.68 -29.67 6.21
C ARG A 88 2.28 -28.95 5.01
N SER A 89 1.48 -28.16 4.29
CA SER A 89 2.01 -27.23 3.31
C SER A 89 2.88 -26.22 4.07
N PRO A 90 4.17 -26.07 3.74
CA PRO A 90 5.08 -25.17 4.45
C PRO A 90 4.74 -23.69 4.23
N LEU A 91 3.71 -23.38 3.44
CA LEU A 91 3.28 -22.02 3.16
C LEU A 91 2.37 -21.50 4.28
N ARG A 92 2.97 -20.82 5.26
CA ARG A 92 2.25 -19.98 6.21
C ARG A 92 1.75 -18.73 5.48
N PHE A 93 0.45 -18.69 5.18
CA PHE A 93 -0.21 -17.44 4.80
C PHE A 93 -0.32 -16.56 6.05
N GLN A 94 0.65 -15.65 6.21
CA GLN A 94 0.60 -14.62 7.23
C GLN A 94 -0.22 -13.46 6.64
N ALA A 95 -1.53 -13.48 6.86
CA ALA A 95 -2.35 -12.31 6.59
C ALA A 95 -1.97 -11.22 7.62
N PRO A 96 -1.82 -9.95 7.19
CA PRO A 96 -1.47 -8.83 8.06
C PRO A 96 -2.55 -8.54 9.11
#